data_AF-A0A4R4STI5-F1
#
_entry.id   AF-A0A4R4STI5-F1
#
_cell.length_a   1.000
_cell.length_b   1.000
_cell.length_c   1.000
_cell.angle_alpha   90.00
_cell.angle_beta   90.00
_cell.angle_gamma   90.00
#
_symmetry.space_group_name_H-M   'P 1'
#
loop_
_entity.id
_entity.type
_entity.pdbx_description
1 polymer ?
#
loop_
_entity_poly.entity_id
_entity_poly.type
_entity_poly.pdbx_seq_one_letter_code
_entity_poly.pdbx_strand_id
1 'polypeptide(L)'
;MVNAVGRLDRLGAALARAGWSVRLRYRPPILHVHSQDAPHVGESVTVRTGPDGRAWFWSSTGRGLAPCSDVRGARAGVAALLGAVVPAPRRRRLSVRGVILGR
;
A
#
# COMPACT_ATOMS: atom_id res chain seq x y z
N MET A 1 3.17 18.99 -12.62
CA MET A 1 4.00 17.90 -12.06
C MET A 1 3.11 17.00 -11.20
N VAL A 2 2.95 15.72 -11.55
CA VAL A 2 2.14 14.79 -10.74
C VAL A 2 2.82 14.57 -9.39
N ASN A 3 2.15 14.91 -8.28
CA ASN A 3 2.67 14.65 -6.93
C ASN A 3 2.58 13.15 -6.62
N ALA A 4 3.53 12.38 -7.17
CA ALA A 4 3.59 10.93 -7.01
C ALA A 4 3.78 10.53 -5.53
N VAL A 5 4.65 11.24 -4.80
CA VAL A 5 4.92 10.99 -3.38
C VAL A 5 3.63 11.10 -2.55
N GLY A 6 2.89 12.21 -2.66
CA GLY A 6 1.66 12.40 -1.89
C GLY A 6 0.56 11.40 -2.24
N ARG A 7 0.52 10.91 -3.47
CA ARG A 7 -0.42 9.86 -3.90
C ARG A 7 -0.05 8.49 -3.35
N LEU A 8 1.24 8.13 -3.42
CA LEU A 8 1.76 6.89 -2.85
C LEU A 8 1.65 6.88 -1.33
N ASP A 9 1.84 8.02 -0.66
CA ASP A 9 1.66 8.16 0.78
C ASP A 9 0.20 7.91 1.21
N ARG A 10 -0.77 8.51 0.49
CA ARG A 10 -2.21 8.25 0.73
C ARG A 10 -2.57 6.77 0.56
N LEU A 11 -2.05 6.13 -0.49
CA LEU A 11 -2.25 4.70 -0.71
C LEU A 11 -1.57 3.86 0.39
N GLY A 12 -0.34 4.21 0.77
CA GLY A 12 0.42 3.58 1.85
C GLY A 12 -0.34 3.62 3.17
N ALA A 13 -0.89 4.78 3.54
CA ALA A 13 -1.71 4.93 4.73
C ALA A 13 -2.99 4.07 4.67
N ALA A 14 -3.63 3.93 3.50
CA ALA A 14 -4.80 3.07 3.34
C ALA A 14 -4.46 1.59 3.47
N LEU A 15 -3.31 1.15 2.95
CA LEU A 15 -2.81 -0.22 3.05
C LEU A 15 -2.35 -0.55 4.48
N ALA A 16 -1.66 0.36 5.14
CA ALA A 16 -1.26 0.22 6.54
C ALA A 16 -2.47 0.05 7.46
N ARG A 17 -3.53 0.85 7.28
CA ARG A 17 -4.81 0.67 8.01
C ARG A 17 -5.49 -0.67 7.73
N ALA A 18 -5.19 -1.29 6.60
CA ALA A 18 -5.68 -2.62 6.25
C ALA A 18 -4.80 -3.76 6.81
N GLY A 19 -3.66 -3.45 7.44
CA GLY A 19 -2.76 -4.42 8.06
C GLY A 19 -1.49 -4.73 7.26
N TRP A 20 -1.29 -4.10 6.11
CA TRP A 20 -0.06 -4.30 5.33
C TRP A 20 1.10 -3.49 5.90
N SER A 21 2.31 -4.05 5.83
CA SER A 21 3.52 -3.27 6.08
C SER A 21 3.91 -2.49 4.83
N VAL A 22 4.23 -1.21 4.98
CA VAL A 22 4.50 -0.31 3.85
C VAL A 22 5.80 0.46 4.04
N ARG A 23 6.52 0.72 2.95
CA ARG A 23 7.73 1.56 2.92
C ARG A 23 7.75 2.41 1.66
N LEU A 24 7.72 3.72 1.81
CA LEU A 24 7.83 4.67 0.70
C LEU A 24 9.29 5.04 0.46
N ARG A 25 9.78 4.83 -0.76
CA ARG A 25 11.04 5.40 -1.27
C ARG A 25 10.72 6.68 -2.03
N TYR A 26 11.48 7.74 -1.80
CA TYR A 26 11.21 9.07 -2.39
C TYR A 26 11.91 9.32 -3.73
N ARG A 27 13.01 8.63 -4.03
CA ARG A 27 13.84 8.86 -5.23
C ARG A 27 14.35 7.53 -5.84
N PRO A 28 13.74 7.01 -6.93
CA PRO A 28 12.45 7.45 -7.48
C PRO A 28 11.28 7.13 -6.51
N PRO A 29 10.12 7.82 -6.61
CA PRO A 29 8.93 7.52 -5.81
C PRO A 29 8.38 6.11 -6.07
N ILE A 30 8.49 5.22 -5.08
CA ILE A 30 7.99 3.84 -5.12
C ILE A 30 7.46 3.46 -3.74
N LEU A 31 6.26 2.88 -3.68
CA LEU A 31 5.69 2.30 -2.46
C LEU A 31 5.91 0.80 -2.45
N HIS A 32 6.66 0.28 -1.48
CA HIS A 32 6.77 -1.15 -1.22
C HIS A 32 5.71 -1.57 -0.21
N VAL A 33 5.00 -2.66 -0.49
CA VAL A 33 3.95 -3.25 0.32
C VAL A 33 4.33 -4.70 0.56
N HIS A 34 4.28 -5.19 1.80
CA HIS A 34 4.65 -6.58 2.10
C HIS A 34 3.75 -7.17 3.19
N SER A 35 3.61 -8.49 3.16
CA SER A 35 2.98 -9.23 4.25
C SER A 35 3.89 -9.20 5.47
N GLN A 36 3.32 -8.89 6.64
CA GLN A 36 4.07 -8.97 7.89
C GLN A 36 4.41 -10.42 8.25
N ASP A 37 3.52 -11.35 7.90
CA ASP A 37 3.68 -12.78 8.21
C ASP A 37 4.57 -13.50 7.17
N ALA A 38 4.76 -12.90 6.00
CA ALA A 38 5.65 -13.41 4.94
C ALA A 38 6.41 -12.25 4.28
N PRO A 39 7.50 -11.76 4.89
CA PRO A 39 8.20 -10.54 4.44
C PRO A 39 8.79 -10.60 3.02
N HIS A 40 8.98 -11.81 2.49
CA HIS A 40 9.44 -12.05 1.12
C HIS A 40 8.31 -11.93 0.08
N VAL A 41 7.05 -11.86 0.52
CA VAL A 41 5.88 -11.66 -0.34
C VAL A 41 5.45 -10.20 -0.26
N GLY A 42 5.47 -9.52 -1.42
CA GLY A 42 5.12 -8.11 -1.50
C GLY A 42 4.88 -7.62 -2.92
N GLU A 43 4.61 -6.33 -3.01
CA GLU A 43 4.33 -5.61 -4.24
C GLU A 43 5.02 -4.24 -4.20
N SER A 44 5.45 -3.75 -5.36
CA SER A 44 5.95 -2.39 -5.52
C SER A 44 4.99 -1.58 -6.39
N VAL A 45 4.51 -0.46 -5.86
CA VAL A 45 3.54 0.40 -6.54
C VAL A 45 4.20 1.71 -6.95
N THR A 46 3.97 2.11 -8.20
CA THR A 46 4.43 3.38 -8.78
C THR A 46 3.25 4.23 -9.23
N VAL A 47 3.51 5.51 -9.53
CA VAL A 47 2.55 6.40 -10.20
C VAL A 47 3.04 6.70 -11.59
N ARG A 48 2.23 6.38 -12.61
CA ARG A 48 2.49 6.65 -14.03
C ARG A 48 1.20 7.11 -14.70
N THR A 49 1.33 7.74 -15.87
CA THR A 49 0.17 8.10 -16.68
C THR A 49 -0.56 6.83 -17.15
N GLY A 50 -1.88 6.82 -17.01
CA GLY A 50 -2.76 5.75 -17.45
C GLY A 50 -3.29 5.97 -18.87
N PRO A 51 -4.07 5.00 -19.39
CA PRO A 51 -4.65 5.07 -20.74
C PRO A 51 -5.58 6.28 -20.97
N ASP A 52 -6.18 6.79 -19.89
CA ASP A 52 -7.07 7.96 -19.89
C ASP A 52 -6.32 9.30 -19.76
N GLY A 53 -4.98 9.28 -19.83
CA GLY A 53 -4.13 10.46 -19.62
C GLY A 53 -4.06 10.94 -18.15
N ARG A 54 -4.77 10.29 -17.23
CA ARG A 54 -4.75 10.62 -15.80
C ARG A 54 -3.62 9.85 -15.12
N ALA A 55 -3.30 10.22 -13.89
CA ALA A 55 -2.32 9.46 -13.13
C ALA A 55 -2.96 8.23 -12.49
N TRP A 56 -2.25 7.11 -12.57
CA TRP A 56 -2.70 5.81 -12.08
C TRP A 56 -1.67 5.20 -11.14
N PHE A 57 -2.14 4.34 -10.25
CA PHE A 57 -1.29 3.42 -9.50
C PHE A 57 -0.99 2.19 -10.35
N TRP A 58 0.27 1.79 -10.40
CA TRP A 58 0.75 0.65 -11.19
C TRP A 58 1.51 -0.32 -10.32
N SER A 59 1.20 -1.61 -10.45
CA SER A 59 1.98 -2.71 -9.88
C SER A 59 3.29 -2.89 -10.62
N SER A 60 4.28 -3.49 -9.94
CA SER A 60 5.56 -3.90 -10.54
C SER A 60 5.40 -4.89 -11.70
N THR A 61 4.28 -5.63 -11.72
CA THR A 61 3.90 -6.52 -12.82
C THR A 61 3.50 -5.79 -14.11
N GLY A 62 3.42 -4.46 -14.08
CA GLY A 62 2.92 -3.66 -15.20
C GLY A 62 1.40 -3.55 -15.26
N ARG A 63 0.66 -4.11 -14.29
CA ARG A 63 -0.80 -3.96 -14.21
C ARG A 63 -1.20 -2.58 -13.65
N GLY A 64 -2.11 -1.90 -14.34
CA GLY A 64 -2.80 -0.72 -13.81
C GLY A 64 -3.80 -1.11 -12.72
N LEU A 65 -3.67 -0.54 -11.53
CA LEU A 65 -4.50 -0.87 -10.37
C LEU A 65 -5.79 -0.05 -10.33
N ALA A 66 -5.65 1.28 -10.39
CA ALA A 66 -6.75 2.24 -10.47
C ALA A 66 -6.20 3.66 -10.75
N PRO A 67 -7.03 4.61 -11.20
CA PRO A 67 -6.71 6.03 -11.17
C PRO A 67 -6.31 6.49 -9.75
N CYS A 68 -5.40 7.46 -9.64
CA CYS A 68 -4.94 7.95 -8.33
C CYS A 68 -6.02 8.64 -7.49
N SER A 69 -7.16 9.01 -8.09
CA SER A 69 -8.34 9.49 -7.39
C SER A 69 -9.10 8.38 -6.66
N ASP A 70 -8.88 7.11 -7.04
CA ASP A 70 -9.53 5.94 -6.45
C ASP A 70 -8.53 5.10 -5.62
N VAL A 71 -8.25 5.59 -4.41
CA VAL A 71 -7.38 4.89 -3.45
C VAL A 71 -8.03 3.57 -2.98
N ARG A 72 -9.37 3.48 -2.95
CA ARG A 72 -10.07 2.27 -2.51
C ARG A 72 -9.91 1.15 -3.54
N GLY A 73 -10.10 1.45 -4.82
CA GLY A 73 -9.85 0.54 -5.94
C GLY A 73 -8.40 0.09 -5.99
N ALA A 74 -7.45 1.03 -5.87
CA ALA A 74 -6.02 0.68 -5.83
C ALA A 74 -5.68 -0.28 -4.68
N ARG A 75 -6.23 -0.05 -3.47
CA ARG A 75 -6.07 -0.95 -2.32
C ARG A 75 -6.63 -2.34 -2.60
N ALA A 76 -7.81 -2.43 -3.22
CA ALA A 76 -8.41 -3.71 -3.60
C ALA A 76 -7.56 -4.44 -4.65
N GLY A 77 -7.02 -3.71 -5.62
CA GLY A 77 -6.09 -4.25 -6.62
C GLY A 77 -4.84 -4.86 -6.01
N VAL A 78 -4.18 -4.15 -5.07
CA VAL A 78 -3.02 -4.69 -4.33
C VAL A 78 -3.41 -5.94 -3.52
N ALA A 79 -4.54 -5.90 -2.82
CA ALA A 79 -5.01 -7.05 -2.04
C ALA A 79 -5.31 -8.27 -2.92
N ALA A 80 -5.86 -8.08 -4.12
CA ALA A 80 -6.12 -9.16 -5.07
C ALA A 80 -4.82 -9.77 -5.61
N LEU A 81 -3.81 -8.94 -5.90
CA LEU A 81 -2.50 -9.42 -6.36
C LEU A 81 -1.79 -10.26 -5.28
N LEU A 82 -1.78 -9.78 -4.04
CA LEU A 82 -1.12 -10.47 -2.93
C LEU A 82 -1.95 -11.64 -2.39
N GLY A 83 -3.28 -11.56 -2.47
CA GLY A 83 -4.24 -12.56 -2.01
C GLY A 83 -4.10 -13.93 -2.67
N ALA A 84 -3.51 -13.98 -3.87
CA ALA A 84 -3.21 -15.23 -4.56
C ALA A 84 -2.05 -16.02 -3.91
N VAL A 85 -1.22 -15.36 -3.10
CA VAL A 85 0.01 -15.92 -2.53
C VAL A 85 -0.04 -15.96 -1.00
N VAL A 86 -0.67 -14.97 -0.37
CA VAL A 86 -0.80 -14.85 1.08
C VAL A 86 -2.22 -14.44 1.45
N PRO A 87 -2.77 -14.94 2.59
CA PRO A 87 -4.04 -14.45 3.08
C PRO A 87 -3.96 -12.95 3.39
N ALA A 88 -5.11 -12.27 3.35
CA ALA A 88 -5.19 -10.86 3.71
C ALA A 88 -4.62 -10.65 5.13
N PRO A 89 -3.84 -9.57 5.35
CA PRO A 89 -3.21 -9.33 6.63
C PRO A 89 -4.27 -9.15 7.71
N ARG A 90 -3.99 -9.72 8.88
CA ARG A 90 -4.85 -9.52 10.04
C ARG A 90 -4.58 -8.12 10.59
N ARG A 91 -5.65 -7.35 10.79
CA ARG A 91 -5.54 -6.10 11.53
C ARG A 91 -5.08 -6.43 12.95
N ARG A 92 -3.87 -6.02 13.30
CA ARG A 92 -3.41 -6.10 14.69
C ARG A 92 -4.36 -5.24 15.54
N ARG A 93 -5.03 -5.87 16.50
CA ARG A 93 -5.55 -5.13 17.66
C ARG A 93 -4.31 -4.60 18.38
N LEU A 94 -4.12 -3.29 18.39
CA LEU A 94 -3.15 -2.69 19.30
C LEU A 94 -3.63 -3.06 20.71
N SER A 95 -2.92 -3.97 21.38
CA SER A 95 -3.10 -4.20 22.80
C SER A 95 -2.48 -3.00 23.51
N VAL A 96 -3.33 -2.10 24.01
CA VAL A 96 -2.91 -1.07 24.96
C VAL A 96 -2.59 -1.81 26.26
N ARG A 97 -1.34 -2.27 26.41
CA ARG A 97 -0.84 -2.67 27.72
C ARG A 97 -0.70 -1.39 28.54
N GLY A 98 -1.60 -1.23 29.50
CA GLY A 98 -1.66 -0.11 30.43
C GLY A 98 -0.34 0.12 31.12
N VAL A 99 0.12 1.38 31.08
CA VAL A 99 1.10 1.88 32.03
C VAL A 99 0.39 1.97 33.38
N ILE A 100 0.71 1.05 34.28
CA ILE A 100 0.35 1.16 35.69
C ILE A 100 1.27 2.25 36.27
N LEU A 101 0.68 3.37 36.71
CA LEU A 101 1.31 4.33 37.60
C LEU A 101 1.59 3.65 38.95
N GLY A 102 2.86 3.57 39.35
CA GLY A 102 3.29 3.52 40.76
C GLY A 102 4.11 4.78 41.01
N ARG A 103 3.54 5.76 41.72
CA ARG A 103 3.65 5.97 43.17
C ARG A 103 5.05 6.42 43.58
#